data_AF-A0AAJ2H727-F1
#
_entry.id   AF-A0AAJ2H727-F1
#
_cell.length_a   1.000
_cell.length_b   1.000
_cell.length_c   1.000
_cell.angle_alpha   90.00
_cell.angle_beta   90.00
_cell.angle_gamma   90.00
#
_symmetry.space_group_name_H-M   'P 1'
#
loop_
_entity.id
_entity.type
_entity.pdbx_description
1 polymer ?
#
loop_
_entity_poly.entity_id
_entity_poly.type
_entity_poly.pdbx_seq_one_letter_code
_entity_poly.pdbx_strand_id
1 'polypeptide(L)'
;MPDIPIVDALFSALLNGDKAALDAIESQRAAECAGLRAVICTDSPGAINLELGLSLSSSEYVTPFFEGPRAFFMSAGISIQARFTGGQSNALIDFSLSFDSNFAEKMRAAIAGESIQQVDRNRVDEVLMLKARNRNVQFDVLPFLIENTRLTRDDPRNERPLNTLIAFRMLDHLDWDAFRDDPTRFVFDVPCEELKASLRPEAEAFLSELQTSEHVIHHEAKSAGTQALLLRFARLWHEKRKPDKRRILSELLRFSIHNLGAIPLTELHLIWSGMTSELGSPFFGPITGRSKTMLEEIRGMAWDMTLLRVLEKNATASQLGSFFIPYFVSIDRRWRHLLRLNSVRLMLIDDAHRRVLFARTDELEFQHVLGECMQTELQSEMTPGKVETRRRSAQAIRLDAMQQLVAEEESGWLEQALQQSQNGTR
;
A
#
# COMPACT_ATOMS: atom_id res chain seq x y z
N MET A 1 22.14 -9.11 -21.98
CA MET A 1 21.12 -9.73 -21.10
C MET A 1 21.66 -10.45 -19.85
N PRO A 2 22.91 -10.99 -19.75
CA PRO A 2 23.27 -11.82 -18.58
C PRO A 2 23.39 -11.04 -17.25
N ASP A 3 23.55 -9.71 -17.27
CA ASP A 3 23.77 -8.93 -16.04
C ASP A 3 22.47 -8.38 -15.39
N ILE A 4 21.31 -8.57 -16.02
CA ILE A 4 20.03 -8.08 -15.48
C ILE A 4 19.39 -9.19 -14.62
N PRO A 5 18.97 -8.89 -13.37
CA PRO A 5 18.25 -9.83 -12.54
C PRO A 5 17.06 -10.45 -13.30
N ILE A 6 16.87 -11.77 -13.18
CA ILE A 6 15.86 -12.49 -13.96
C ILE A 6 14.44 -11.91 -13.77
N VAL A 7 14.10 -11.49 -12.55
CA VAL A 7 12.80 -10.88 -12.24
C VAL A 7 12.59 -9.55 -12.97
N ASP A 8 13.64 -8.73 -13.10
CA ASP A 8 13.60 -7.44 -13.82
C ASP A 8 13.45 -7.69 -15.33
N ALA A 9 14.16 -8.70 -15.87
CA ALA A 9 14.06 -9.07 -17.28
C ALA A 9 12.69 -9.63 -17.64
N LEU A 10 12.14 -10.53 -16.81
CA LEU A 10 10.81 -11.10 -16.99
C LEU A 10 9.71 -10.03 -16.85
N PHE A 11 9.84 -9.14 -15.87
CA PHE A 11 8.91 -8.03 -15.69
C PHE A 11 8.84 -7.15 -16.93
N SER A 12 10.00 -6.73 -17.46
CA SER A 12 10.07 -5.92 -18.67
C SER A 12 9.48 -6.64 -19.88
N ALA A 13 9.81 -7.92 -20.09
CA ALA A 13 9.30 -8.71 -21.21
C ALA A 13 7.77 -8.86 -21.16
N LEU A 14 7.21 -9.15 -19.98
CA LEU A 14 5.76 -9.26 -19.78
C LEU A 14 5.05 -7.92 -19.96
N LEU A 15 5.60 -6.83 -19.41
CA LEU A 15 5.01 -5.50 -19.51
C LEU A 15 4.96 -5.01 -20.97
N ASN A 16 6.00 -5.29 -21.75
CA ASN A 16 6.09 -4.87 -23.15
C ASN A 16 5.45 -5.87 -24.14
N GLY A 17 4.99 -7.04 -23.67
CA GLY A 17 4.53 -8.12 -24.55
C GLY A 17 5.62 -8.62 -25.50
N ASP A 18 6.89 -8.55 -25.10
CA ASP A 18 8.05 -8.91 -25.92
C ASP A 18 8.23 -10.43 -25.97
N LYS A 19 7.63 -11.06 -26.98
CA LYS A 19 7.73 -12.51 -27.19
C LYS A 19 9.16 -12.99 -27.40
N ALA A 20 10.00 -12.22 -28.10
CA ALA A 20 11.37 -12.62 -28.37
C ALA A 20 12.21 -12.64 -27.08
N ALA A 21 11.99 -11.68 -26.18
CA ALA A 21 12.61 -11.67 -24.87
C ALA A 21 12.11 -12.84 -24.00
N LEU A 22 10.82 -13.17 -24.04
CA LEU A 22 10.26 -14.33 -23.33
C LEU A 22 10.86 -15.65 -23.84
N ASP A 23 10.93 -15.86 -25.16
CA ASP A 23 11.54 -17.04 -25.78
C ASP A 23 13.04 -17.16 -25.42
N ALA A 24 13.74 -16.03 -25.34
CA ALA A 24 15.14 -15.99 -24.91
C ALA A 24 15.29 -16.36 -23.42
N ILE A 25 14.40 -15.87 -22.56
CA ILE A 25 14.37 -16.25 -21.13
C ILE A 25 14.09 -17.74 -20.99
N GLU A 26 13.10 -18.28 -21.71
CA GLU A 26 12.77 -19.70 -21.68
C GLU A 26 13.96 -20.58 -22.13
N SER A 27 14.58 -20.24 -23.26
CA SER A 27 15.66 -21.05 -23.83
C SER A 27 16.98 -20.97 -23.07
N GLN A 28 17.29 -19.84 -22.42
CA GLN A 28 18.63 -19.57 -21.85
C GLN A 28 18.64 -19.46 -20.32
N ARG A 29 17.52 -19.08 -19.69
CA ARG A 29 17.44 -18.68 -18.28
C ARG A 29 16.28 -19.31 -17.51
N ALA A 30 15.56 -20.29 -18.06
CA ALA A 30 14.38 -20.89 -17.42
C ALA A 30 14.64 -21.44 -16.01
N ALA A 31 15.83 -21.96 -15.74
CA ALA A 31 16.20 -22.46 -14.42
C ALA A 31 16.18 -21.35 -13.34
N GLU A 32 16.50 -20.10 -13.71
CA GLU A 32 16.46 -18.95 -12.81
C GLU A 32 15.02 -18.56 -12.43
N CYS A 33 14.02 -18.95 -13.24
CA CYS A 33 12.61 -18.66 -12.99
C CYS A 33 11.97 -19.59 -11.94
N ALA A 34 12.67 -20.62 -11.47
CA ALA A 34 12.10 -21.62 -10.55
C ALA A 34 11.62 -21.02 -9.22
N GLY A 35 12.27 -19.95 -8.75
CA GLY A 35 11.90 -19.20 -7.54
C GLY A 35 10.96 -18.02 -7.78
N LEU A 36 10.41 -17.88 -8.99
CA LEU A 36 9.51 -16.80 -9.33
C LEU A 36 8.04 -17.24 -9.26
N ARG A 37 7.20 -16.31 -8.79
CA ARG A 37 5.74 -16.41 -8.83
C ARG A 37 5.17 -15.22 -9.58
N ALA A 38 4.06 -15.43 -10.28
CA ALA A 38 3.38 -14.38 -11.01
C ALA A 38 1.88 -14.40 -10.74
N VAL A 39 1.28 -13.21 -10.62
CA VAL A 39 -0.16 -12.99 -10.72
C VAL A 39 -0.41 -12.10 -11.92
N ILE A 40 -1.20 -12.57 -12.88
CA ILE A 40 -1.47 -11.88 -14.15
C ILE A 40 -2.98 -11.72 -14.30
N CYS A 41 -3.48 -10.49 -14.20
CA CYS A 41 -4.90 -10.19 -14.29
C CYS A 41 -5.43 -10.44 -15.71
N THR A 42 -6.66 -10.93 -15.80
CA THR A 42 -7.29 -11.34 -17.05
C THR A 42 -8.81 -11.48 -16.91
N ASP A 43 -9.52 -11.46 -18.02
CA ASP A 43 -10.94 -11.83 -18.08
C ASP A 43 -11.17 -13.33 -18.36
N SER A 44 -10.10 -14.08 -18.67
CA SER A 44 -10.19 -15.46 -19.13
C SER A 44 -10.95 -16.37 -18.15
N PRO A 45 -11.95 -17.14 -18.60
CA PRO A 45 -12.79 -17.96 -17.71
C PRO A 45 -12.03 -19.11 -17.03
N GLY A 46 -10.85 -19.49 -17.53
CA GLY A 46 -9.98 -20.49 -16.89
C GLY A 46 -9.11 -19.94 -15.75
N ALA A 47 -9.14 -18.64 -15.50
CA ALA A 47 -8.41 -17.99 -14.43
C ALA A 47 -9.22 -17.95 -13.12
N ILE A 48 -8.54 -17.73 -11.99
CA ILE A 48 -9.16 -17.70 -10.66
C ILE A 48 -9.92 -16.39 -10.49
N ASN A 49 -11.17 -16.47 -10.01
CA ASN A 49 -11.97 -15.29 -9.66
C ASN A 49 -11.38 -14.59 -8.43
N LEU A 50 -11.03 -13.31 -8.58
CA LEU A 50 -10.42 -12.48 -7.56
C LEU A 50 -11.39 -12.07 -6.43
N GLU A 51 -12.69 -12.36 -6.54
CA GLU A 51 -13.59 -12.28 -5.39
C GLU A 51 -13.44 -13.44 -4.41
N LEU A 52 -12.79 -14.54 -4.81
CA LEU A 52 -12.56 -15.73 -3.97
C LEU A 52 -13.84 -16.33 -3.33
N GLY A 53 -15.02 -16.02 -3.86
CA GLY A 53 -16.31 -16.40 -3.27
C GLY A 53 -16.66 -15.66 -1.98
N LEU A 54 -15.99 -14.54 -1.70
CA LEU A 54 -16.15 -13.73 -0.49
C LEU A 54 -17.19 -12.61 -0.66
N SER A 55 -17.68 -12.37 -1.87
CA SER A 55 -18.66 -11.32 -2.20
C SER A 55 -18.22 -9.92 -1.76
N LEU A 56 -16.92 -9.64 -1.83
CA LEU A 56 -16.33 -8.37 -1.37
C LEU A 56 -16.78 -7.16 -2.17
N SER A 57 -17.16 -7.35 -3.43
CA SER A 57 -17.72 -6.30 -4.29
C SER A 57 -19.05 -5.73 -3.78
N SER A 58 -19.70 -6.41 -2.82
CA SER A 58 -20.91 -5.92 -2.18
C SER A 58 -20.69 -4.72 -1.27
N SER A 59 -19.43 -4.42 -0.88
CA SER A 59 -19.09 -3.25 -0.09
C SER A 59 -18.20 -2.28 -0.86
N GLU A 60 -18.58 -1.01 -0.90
CA GLU A 60 -17.76 0.02 -1.57
C GLU A 60 -16.49 0.37 -0.79
N TYR A 61 -16.42 -0.01 0.49
CA TYR A 61 -15.31 0.28 1.41
C TYR A 61 -14.17 -0.72 1.29
N VAL A 62 -14.43 -1.88 0.68
CA VAL A 62 -13.40 -2.83 0.29
C VAL A 62 -12.90 -2.49 -1.10
N THR A 63 -11.61 -2.15 -1.20
CA THR A 63 -10.97 -1.82 -2.47
C THR A 63 -10.12 -3.00 -2.94
N PRO A 64 -10.44 -3.60 -4.10
CA PRO A 64 -9.61 -4.63 -4.69
C PRO A 64 -8.20 -4.11 -4.98
N PHE A 65 -7.21 -4.96 -4.75
CA PHE A 65 -5.82 -4.65 -5.06
C PHE A 65 -5.48 -4.91 -6.54
N PHE A 66 -6.05 -5.97 -7.10
CA PHE A 66 -5.87 -6.38 -8.50
C PHE A 66 -6.98 -5.84 -9.42
N GLU A 67 -6.64 -5.65 -10.68
CA GLU A 67 -7.60 -5.41 -11.76
C GLU A 67 -8.45 -6.69 -11.97
N GLY A 68 -9.77 -6.52 -11.93
CA GLY A 68 -10.73 -7.62 -11.94
C GLY A 68 -11.23 -8.02 -13.33
N PRO A 69 -11.93 -9.18 -13.42
CA PRO A 69 -12.41 -9.99 -12.31
C PRO A 69 -11.57 -11.23 -11.99
N ARG A 70 -10.58 -11.60 -12.82
CA ARG A 70 -9.82 -12.85 -12.66
C ARG A 70 -8.32 -12.64 -12.79
N ALA A 71 -7.53 -13.61 -12.32
CA ALA A 71 -6.09 -13.64 -12.54
C ALA A 71 -5.55 -15.07 -12.67
N PHE A 72 -4.49 -15.22 -13.47
CA PHE A 72 -3.65 -16.40 -13.47
C PHE A 72 -2.64 -16.30 -12.33
N PHE A 73 -2.50 -17.40 -11.59
CA PHE A 73 -1.52 -17.57 -10.53
C PHE A 73 -0.51 -18.59 -11.01
N MET A 74 0.75 -18.19 -11.16
CA MET A 74 1.78 -19.01 -11.76
C MET A 74 2.97 -19.17 -10.82
N SER A 75 3.41 -20.40 -10.65
CA SER A 75 4.64 -20.76 -9.94
C SER A 75 5.21 -22.04 -10.54
N ALA A 76 6.44 -22.40 -10.19
CA ALA A 76 7.02 -23.68 -10.61
C ALA A 76 6.13 -24.87 -10.17
N GLY A 77 5.65 -24.85 -8.92
CA GLY A 77 4.77 -25.89 -8.38
C GLY A 77 3.44 -26.01 -9.13
N ILE A 78 2.79 -24.87 -9.42
CA ILE A 78 1.55 -24.84 -10.21
C ILE A 78 1.78 -25.38 -11.62
N SER A 79 2.90 -24.99 -12.26
CA SER A 79 3.24 -25.43 -13.61
C SER A 79 3.52 -26.94 -13.67
N ILE A 80 4.20 -27.48 -12.66
CA ILE A 80 4.43 -28.92 -12.51
C ILE A 80 3.11 -29.66 -12.32
N GLN A 81 2.22 -29.15 -11.45
CA GLN A 81 0.90 -29.75 -11.24
C GLN A 81 0.10 -29.79 -12.54
N ALA A 82 -0.01 -28.65 -13.25
CA ALA A 82 -0.71 -28.56 -14.53
C ALA A 82 -0.18 -29.57 -15.55
N ARG A 83 1.15 -29.79 -15.59
CA ARG A 83 1.75 -30.80 -16.48
C ARG A 83 1.31 -32.23 -16.15
N PHE A 84 1.20 -32.57 -14.87
CA PHE A 84 0.82 -33.93 -14.44
C PHE A 84 -0.68 -34.23 -14.51
N THR A 85 -1.52 -33.20 -14.51
CA THR A 85 -2.99 -33.32 -14.48
C THR A 85 -3.65 -33.05 -15.84
N GLY A 86 -2.86 -32.83 -16.90
CA GLY A 86 -3.39 -32.51 -18.23
C GLY A 86 -3.93 -31.08 -18.35
N GLY A 87 -3.36 -30.14 -17.60
CA GLY A 87 -3.66 -28.70 -17.67
C GLY A 87 -4.42 -28.13 -16.47
N GLN A 88 -4.68 -28.93 -15.43
CA GLN A 88 -5.42 -28.50 -14.24
C GLN A 88 -4.49 -28.22 -13.05
N SER A 89 -4.59 -27.06 -12.43
CA SER A 89 -3.77 -26.73 -11.26
C SER A 89 -4.55 -25.95 -10.23
N ASN A 90 -4.15 -26.11 -8.98
CA ASN A 90 -4.69 -25.35 -7.86
C ASN A 90 -3.67 -24.30 -7.44
N ALA A 91 -4.14 -23.10 -7.11
CA ALA A 91 -3.32 -22.11 -6.43
C ALA A 91 -3.78 -22.02 -4.96
N LEU A 92 -2.83 -22.04 -4.03
CA LEU A 92 -3.11 -21.78 -2.63
C LEU A 92 -3.07 -20.26 -2.41
N ILE A 93 -4.19 -19.70 -1.99
CA ILE A 93 -4.38 -18.26 -1.82
C ILE A 93 -4.77 -17.99 -0.38
N ASP A 94 -3.99 -17.14 0.26
CA ASP A 94 -4.30 -16.50 1.52
C ASP A 94 -4.71 -15.04 1.28
N PHE A 95 -5.48 -14.45 2.19
CA PHE A 95 -5.98 -13.09 2.03
C PHE A 95 -6.38 -12.46 3.37
N SER A 96 -6.44 -11.14 3.39
CA SER A 96 -7.03 -10.39 4.50
C SER A 96 -7.67 -9.09 4.02
N LEU A 97 -8.71 -8.66 4.74
CA LEU A 97 -9.26 -7.31 4.67
C LEU A 97 -8.54 -6.45 5.70
N SER A 98 -7.55 -5.69 5.24
CA SER A 98 -6.67 -4.90 6.09
C SER A 98 -7.25 -3.50 6.33
N PHE A 99 -7.42 -3.15 7.60
CA PHE A 99 -8.05 -1.91 8.04
C PHE A 99 -7.04 -0.75 8.00
N ASP A 100 -7.42 0.34 7.32
CA ASP A 100 -6.74 1.62 7.51
C ASP A 100 -7.02 2.19 8.90
N SER A 101 -6.29 3.25 9.25
CA SER A 101 -6.41 3.80 10.60
C SER A 101 -7.79 4.38 10.90
N ASN A 102 -8.41 5.02 9.91
CA ASN A 102 -9.72 5.63 10.08
C ASN A 102 -10.80 4.57 10.35
N PHE A 103 -10.83 3.50 9.56
CA PHE A 103 -11.77 2.41 9.75
C PHE A 103 -11.53 1.70 11.09
N ALA A 104 -10.28 1.37 11.43
CA ALA A 104 -9.95 0.68 12.68
C ALA A 104 -10.43 1.45 13.92
N GLU A 105 -10.34 2.78 13.91
CA GLU A 105 -10.83 3.62 15.00
C GLU A 105 -12.35 3.66 15.11
N LYS A 106 -13.06 3.71 13.98
CA LYS A 106 -14.52 3.66 13.96
C LYS A 106 -15.02 2.30 14.44
N MET A 107 -14.34 1.22 14.05
CA MET A 107 -14.60 -0.13 14.53
C MET A 107 -14.42 -0.21 16.06
N ARG A 108 -13.29 0.29 16.58
CA ARG A 108 -13.05 0.34 18.02
C ARG A 108 -14.16 1.10 18.76
N ALA A 109 -14.53 2.29 18.29
CA ALA A 109 -15.57 3.10 18.90
C ALA A 109 -16.94 2.37 18.89
N ALA A 110 -17.27 1.67 17.80
CA ALA A 110 -18.50 0.89 17.69
C ALA A 110 -18.54 -0.28 18.69
N ILE A 111 -17.45 -1.05 18.80
CA ILE A 111 -17.36 -2.19 19.73
C ILE A 111 -17.34 -1.72 21.19
N ALA A 112 -16.65 -0.62 21.48
CA ALA A 112 -16.55 -0.07 22.83
C ALA A 112 -17.86 0.60 23.31
N GLY A 113 -18.85 0.77 22.43
CA GLY A 113 -20.10 1.47 22.75
C GLY A 113 -19.92 2.98 22.92
N GLU A 114 -18.89 3.55 22.30
CA GLU A 114 -18.59 4.98 22.36
C GLU A 114 -19.50 5.79 21.42
N SER A 115 -19.52 7.11 21.61
CA SER A 115 -20.24 8.01 20.72
C SER A 115 -19.59 8.02 19.34
N ILE A 116 -20.31 7.49 18.35
CA ILE A 116 -19.93 7.45 16.94
C ILE A 116 -21.09 7.98 16.10
N GLN A 117 -20.77 8.70 15.01
CA GLN A 117 -21.81 9.15 14.07
C GLN A 117 -22.50 7.94 13.43
N GLN A 118 -23.82 7.98 13.31
CA GLN A 118 -24.60 6.87 12.76
C GLN A 118 -24.12 6.44 11.36
N VAL A 119 -23.69 7.41 10.54
CA VAL A 119 -23.15 7.12 9.21
C VAL A 119 -21.87 6.26 9.30
N ASP A 120 -20.97 6.56 10.24
CA ASP A 120 -19.74 5.78 10.40
C ASP A 120 -20.01 4.42 11.03
N ARG A 121 -20.98 4.33 11.95
CA ARG A 121 -21.43 3.05 12.50
C ARG A 121 -21.97 2.13 11.39
N ASN A 122 -22.86 2.64 10.53
CA ASN A 122 -23.40 1.88 9.41
C ASN A 122 -22.29 1.35 8.47
N ARG A 123 -21.20 2.13 8.28
CA ARG A 123 -20.05 1.71 7.46
C ARG A 123 -19.28 0.56 8.09
N VAL A 124 -19.05 0.63 9.42
CA VAL A 124 -18.43 -0.46 10.18
C VAL A 124 -19.30 -1.71 10.07
N ASP A 125 -20.59 -1.58 10.32
CA ASP A 125 -21.54 -2.69 10.30
C ASP A 125 -21.58 -3.36 8.91
N GLU A 126 -21.54 -2.58 7.82
CA GLU A 126 -21.49 -3.10 6.44
C GLU A 126 -20.26 -3.99 6.20
N VAL A 127 -19.07 -3.56 6.63
CA VAL A 127 -17.83 -4.34 6.45
C VAL A 127 -17.83 -5.58 7.34
N LEU A 128 -18.25 -5.47 8.60
CA LEU A 128 -18.33 -6.62 9.51
C LEU A 128 -19.37 -7.65 9.03
N MET A 129 -20.44 -7.21 8.38
CA MET A 129 -21.46 -8.08 7.79
C MET A 129 -20.89 -9.00 6.70
N LEU A 130 -19.76 -8.65 6.06
CA LEU A 130 -19.07 -9.55 5.12
C LEU A 130 -18.63 -10.85 5.82
N LYS A 131 -18.07 -10.75 7.03
CA LYS A 131 -17.68 -11.92 7.83
C LYS A 131 -18.87 -12.64 8.44
N ALA A 132 -19.90 -11.90 8.84
CA ALA A 132 -21.15 -12.48 9.34
C ALA A 132 -21.87 -13.36 8.28
N ARG A 133 -21.77 -12.97 7.00
CA ARG A 133 -22.31 -13.72 5.86
C ARG A 133 -21.38 -14.82 5.38
N ASN A 134 -20.07 -14.62 5.51
CA ASN A 134 -19.07 -15.60 5.11
C ASN A 134 -17.95 -15.69 6.15
N ARG A 135 -17.99 -16.76 6.96
CA ARG A 135 -17.04 -16.99 8.07
C ARG A 135 -15.58 -17.12 7.61
N ASN A 136 -15.34 -17.34 6.32
CA ASN A 136 -13.98 -17.41 5.77
C ASN A 136 -13.33 -16.03 5.65
N VAL A 137 -14.08 -14.93 5.69
CA VAL A 137 -13.52 -13.57 5.65
C VAL A 137 -12.61 -13.36 6.86
N GLN A 138 -11.37 -12.96 6.58
CA GLN A 138 -10.37 -12.60 7.59
C GLN A 138 -10.11 -11.10 7.56
N PHE A 139 -9.97 -10.53 8.75
CA PHE A 139 -9.61 -9.13 8.94
C PHE A 139 -8.17 -9.01 9.41
N ASP A 140 -7.58 -7.86 9.18
CA ASP A 140 -6.22 -7.53 9.61
C ASP A 140 -6.17 -6.08 10.09
N VAL A 141 -5.52 -5.84 11.24
CA VAL A 141 -5.37 -4.51 11.86
C VAL A 141 -3.92 -4.01 11.82
N LEU A 142 -3.00 -4.80 11.24
CA LEU A 142 -1.59 -4.49 11.20
C LEU A 142 -1.28 -3.12 10.56
N PRO A 143 -1.95 -2.64 9.50
CA PRO A 143 -1.68 -1.30 8.97
C PRO A 143 -1.92 -0.19 10.00
N PHE A 144 -3.05 -0.23 10.72
CA PHE A 144 -3.31 0.69 11.81
C PHE A 144 -2.24 0.61 12.90
N LEU A 145 -1.79 -0.60 13.27
CA LEU A 145 -0.77 -0.77 14.30
C LEU A 145 0.59 -0.23 13.86
N ILE A 146 1.02 -0.52 12.64
CA ILE A 146 2.29 -0.01 12.08
C ILE A 146 2.31 1.52 12.12
N GLU A 147 1.20 2.15 11.74
CA GLU A 147 1.08 3.60 11.84
C GLU A 147 1.12 4.05 13.31
N ASN A 148 0.22 3.56 14.15
CA ASN A 148 -0.09 4.22 15.42
C ASN A 148 0.77 3.77 16.61
N THR A 149 1.58 2.72 16.48
CA THR A 149 2.44 2.24 17.57
C THR A 149 3.43 3.30 18.05
N ARG A 150 3.89 4.18 17.14
CA ARG A 150 4.75 5.34 17.50
C ARG A 150 4.12 6.24 18.56
N LEU A 151 2.79 6.37 18.59
CA LEU A 151 2.09 7.29 19.49
C LEU A 151 2.21 6.85 20.95
N THR A 152 2.25 5.54 21.21
CA THR A 152 2.49 5.00 22.55
C THR A 152 3.98 5.11 22.93
N ARG A 153 4.90 5.06 21.96
CA ARG A 153 6.32 5.31 22.19
C ARG A 153 6.60 6.78 22.56
N ASP A 154 5.88 7.70 21.93
CA ASP A 154 6.01 9.14 22.17
C ASP A 154 5.29 9.58 23.47
N ASP A 155 4.12 9.02 23.77
CA ASP A 155 3.40 9.18 25.04
C ASP A 155 2.89 7.82 25.55
N PRO A 156 3.53 7.21 26.56
CA PRO A 156 3.11 5.93 27.13
C PRO A 156 1.69 5.90 27.70
N ARG A 157 1.07 7.06 27.95
CA ARG A 157 -0.33 7.16 28.40
C ARG A 157 -1.32 7.05 27.25
N ASN A 158 -0.83 7.06 26.01
CA ASN A 158 -1.67 6.95 24.83
C ASN A 158 -2.09 5.49 24.62
N GLU A 159 -3.27 5.15 25.17
CA GLU A 159 -3.87 3.82 25.02
C GLU A 159 -4.55 3.60 23.66
N ARG A 160 -4.50 4.54 22.70
CA ARG A 160 -5.19 4.43 21.41
C ARG A 160 -4.82 3.15 20.64
N PRO A 161 -3.55 2.77 20.46
CA PRO A 161 -3.21 1.51 19.79
C PRO A 161 -3.68 0.28 20.56
N LEU A 162 -3.54 0.28 21.90
CA LEU A 162 -3.94 -0.82 22.78
C LEU A 162 -5.45 -1.06 22.73
N ASN A 163 -6.24 -0.02 22.93
CA ASN A 163 -7.70 -0.13 22.93
C ASN A 163 -8.24 -0.56 21.56
N THR A 164 -7.58 -0.15 20.46
CA THR A 164 -7.94 -0.61 19.11
C THR A 164 -7.59 -2.07 18.88
N LEU A 165 -6.41 -2.53 19.32
CA LEU A 165 -6.01 -3.93 19.23
C LEU A 165 -6.93 -4.83 20.06
N ILE A 166 -7.29 -4.42 21.27
CA ILE A 166 -8.24 -5.15 22.11
C ILE A 166 -9.60 -5.25 21.41
N ALA A 167 -10.15 -4.14 20.91
CA ALA A 167 -11.42 -4.14 20.19
C ALA A 167 -11.37 -5.03 18.94
N PHE A 168 -10.27 -5.02 18.20
CA PHE A 168 -10.07 -5.93 17.07
C PHE A 168 -10.10 -7.40 17.50
N ARG A 169 -9.38 -7.78 18.57
CA ARG A 169 -9.37 -9.15 19.10
C ARG A 169 -10.73 -9.59 19.67
N MET A 170 -11.54 -8.65 20.17
CA MET A 170 -12.91 -8.96 20.59
C MET A 170 -13.77 -9.51 19.44
N LEU A 171 -13.46 -9.18 18.17
CA LEU A 171 -14.17 -9.73 17.01
C LEU A 171 -14.04 -11.25 16.90
N ASP A 172 -12.98 -11.85 17.44
CA ASP A 172 -12.81 -13.31 17.48
C ASP A 172 -13.79 -13.99 18.45
N HIS A 173 -14.36 -13.22 19.38
CA HIS A 173 -15.34 -13.66 20.37
C HIS A 173 -16.77 -13.18 20.07
N LEU A 174 -16.98 -12.48 18.95
CA LEU A 174 -18.29 -11.98 18.55
C LEU A 174 -19.17 -13.15 18.09
N ASP A 175 -20.41 -13.20 18.59
CA ASP A 175 -21.43 -14.06 18.02
C ASP A 175 -21.85 -13.51 16.64
N TRP A 176 -21.23 -14.07 15.60
CA TRP A 176 -21.46 -13.68 14.22
C TRP A 176 -22.86 -14.00 13.71
N ASP A 177 -23.55 -14.99 14.29
CA ASP A 177 -24.94 -15.29 13.92
C ASP A 177 -25.89 -14.24 14.51
N ALA A 178 -25.70 -13.90 15.79
CA ALA A 178 -26.46 -12.82 16.43
C ALA A 178 -26.22 -11.46 15.73
N PHE A 179 -24.97 -11.15 15.37
CA PHE A 179 -24.64 -9.92 14.65
C PHE A 179 -25.23 -9.88 13.24
N ARG A 180 -25.30 -11.03 12.53
CA ARG A 180 -25.96 -11.12 11.22
C ARG A 180 -27.44 -10.76 11.31
N ASP A 181 -28.11 -11.20 12.37
CA ASP A 181 -29.55 -11.05 12.56
C ASP A 181 -29.91 -9.64 13.11
N ASP A 182 -29.06 -9.08 13.98
CA ASP A 182 -29.16 -7.69 14.48
C ASP A 182 -27.77 -7.02 14.55
N PRO A 183 -27.33 -6.32 13.48
CA PRO A 183 -26.01 -5.69 13.43
C PRO A 183 -25.87 -4.50 14.39
N THR A 184 -26.96 -4.06 15.03
CA THR A 184 -26.88 -2.96 16.00
C THR A 184 -26.33 -3.41 17.36
N ARG A 185 -26.16 -4.72 17.58
CA ARG A 185 -25.72 -5.30 18.85
C ARG A 185 -24.49 -6.18 18.68
N PHE A 186 -23.47 -5.90 19.49
CA PHE A 186 -22.32 -6.77 19.65
C PHE A 186 -22.55 -7.70 20.84
N VAL A 187 -22.71 -8.99 20.56
CA VAL A 187 -22.96 -10.03 21.57
C VAL A 187 -21.70 -10.87 21.74
N PHE A 188 -21.24 -10.97 22.99
CA PHE A 188 -20.05 -11.74 23.37
C PHE A 188 -20.43 -12.77 24.43
N ASP A 189 -19.65 -13.85 24.54
CA ASP A 189 -19.88 -14.93 25.51
C ASP A 189 -19.77 -14.48 26.98
N VAL A 190 -19.03 -13.39 27.22
CA VAL A 190 -18.82 -12.79 28.54
C VAL A 190 -19.05 -11.27 28.48
N PRO A 191 -19.30 -10.60 29.61
CA PRO A 191 -19.42 -9.15 29.64
C PRO A 191 -18.23 -8.43 29.00
N CYS A 192 -18.51 -7.37 28.25
CA CYS A 192 -17.51 -6.62 27.46
C CYS A 192 -16.28 -6.20 28.27
N GLU A 193 -16.46 -5.71 29.49
CA GLU A 193 -15.34 -5.28 30.35
C GLU A 193 -14.48 -6.46 30.85
N GLU A 194 -15.10 -7.62 31.11
CA GLU A 194 -14.37 -8.84 31.47
C GLU A 194 -13.55 -9.36 30.29
N LEU A 195 -14.13 -9.37 29.09
CA LEU A 195 -13.42 -9.76 27.87
C LEU A 195 -12.21 -8.85 27.62
N LYS A 196 -12.40 -7.52 27.67
CA LYS A 196 -11.31 -6.54 27.53
C LYS A 196 -10.19 -6.79 28.53
N ALA A 197 -10.53 -7.01 29.80
CA ALA A 197 -9.54 -7.29 30.84
C ALA A 197 -8.75 -8.58 30.57
N SER A 198 -9.42 -9.63 30.04
CA SER A 198 -8.76 -10.89 29.68
C SER A 198 -7.82 -10.78 28.48
N LEU A 199 -8.15 -9.95 27.48
CA LEU A 199 -7.36 -9.77 26.25
C LEU A 199 -6.20 -8.79 26.42
N ARG A 200 -6.27 -7.89 27.41
CA ARG A 200 -5.29 -6.81 27.62
C ARG A 200 -3.83 -7.30 27.75
N PRO A 201 -3.49 -8.31 28.57
CA PRO A 201 -2.09 -8.71 28.77
C PRO A 201 -1.40 -9.17 27.47
N GLU A 202 -2.11 -9.93 26.64
CA GLU A 202 -1.57 -10.41 25.37
C GLU A 202 -1.47 -9.28 24.33
N ALA A 203 -2.43 -8.34 24.34
CA ALA A 203 -2.38 -7.14 23.51
C ALA A 203 -1.22 -6.20 23.90
N GLU A 204 -0.95 -6.03 25.20
CA GLU A 204 0.19 -5.26 25.70
C GLU A 204 1.53 -5.89 25.29
N ALA A 205 1.66 -7.22 25.43
CA ALA A 205 2.85 -7.95 25.01
C ALA A 205 3.11 -7.78 23.50
N PHE A 206 2.08 -7.97 22.68
CA PHE A 206 2.17 -7.81 21.23
C PHE A 206 2.56 -6.38 20.81
N LEU A 207 1.97 -5.36 21.46
CA LEU A 207 2.34 -3.96 21.19
C LEU A 207 3.78 -3.65 21.60
N SER A 208 4.25 -4.19 22.72
CA SER A 208 5.63 -4.01 23.16
C SER A 208 6.64 -4.57 22.14
N GLU A 209 6.33 -5.73 21.55
CA GLU A 209 7.12 -6.29 20.45
C GLU A 209 7.11 -5.38 19.21
N LEU A 210 5.95 -4.84 18.83
CA LEU A 210 5.85 -3.92 17.69
C LEU A 210 6.60 -2.60 17.93
N GLN A 211 6.60 -2.07 19.15
CA GLN A 211 7.30 -0.82 19.49
C GLN A 211 8.82 -0.91 19.30
N THR A 212 9.38 -2.10 19.51
CA THR A 212 10.82 -2.36 19.39
C THR A 212 11.19 -2.96 18.03
N SER A 213 10.22 -3.21 17.16
CA SER A 213 10.44 -3.81 15.86
C SER A 213 11.17 -2.87 14.89
N GLU A 214 12.34 -3.31 14.42
CA GLU A 214 13.08 -2.62 13.34
C GLU A 214 12.23 -2.46 12.07
N HIS A 215 11.29 -3.38 11.83
CA HIS A 215 10.38 -3.31 10.68
C HIS A 215 9.41 -2.13 10.78
N VAL A 216 8.85 -1.89 11.98
CA VAL A 216 7.94 -0.76 12.22
C VAL A 216 8.70 0.56 12.11
N ILE A 217 9.90 0.65 12.72
CA ILE A 217 10.76 1.83 12.61
C ILE A 217 11.14 2.12 11.16
N HIS A 218 11.43 1.08 10.37
CA HIS A 218 11.72 1.20 8.95
C HIS A 218 10.54 1.77 8.15
N HIS A 219 9.30 1.35 8.45
CA HIS A 219 8.11 1.92 7.80
C HIS A 219 7.83 3.35 8.22
N GLU A 220 8.12 3.71 9.47
CA GLU A 220 8.04 5.09 9.93
C GLU A 220 9.03 5.99 9.18
N ALA A 221 10.27 5.53 8.98
CA ALA A 221 11.25 6.23 8.18
C ALA A 221 10.79 6.38 6.73
N LYS A 222 10.15 5.36 6.15
CA LYS A 222 9.55 5.45 4.81
C LYS A 222 8.40 6.45 4.74
N SER A 223 7.51 6.44 5.73
CA SER A 223 6.43 7.42 5.79
C SER A 223 6.97 8.85 5.86
N ALA A 224 8.04 9.09 6.63
CA ALA A 224 8.70 10.39 6.65
C ALA A 224 9.31 10.76 5.28
N GLY A 225 9.96 9.81 4.60
CA GLY A 225 10.47 10.02 3.24
C GLY A 225 9.35 10.33 2.21
N THR A 226 8.23 9.61 2.29
CA THR A 226 7.04 9.87 1.47
C THR A 226 6.41 11.23 1.80
N GLN A 227 6.38 11.62 3.08
CA GLN A 227 5.93 12.95 3.49
C GLN A 227 6.80 14.05 2.88
N ALA A 228 8.13 13.92 2.93
CA ALA A 228 9.04 14.86 2.29
C ALA A 228 8.83 14.94 0.76
N LEU A 229 8.60 13.80 0.10
CA LEU A 229 8.27 13.74 -1.34
C LEU A 229 6.97 14.49 -1.66
N LEU A 230 5.91 14.30 -0.85
CA LEU A 230 4.62 14.96 -1.04
C LEU A 230 4.68 16.47 -0.75
N LEU A 231 5.47 16.90 0.24
CA LEU A 231 5.75 18.31 0.49
C LEU A 231 6.50 18.95 -0.68
N ARG A 232 7.51 18.25 -1.21
CA ARG A 232 8.23 18.68 -2.41
C ARG A 232 7.28 18.82 -3.60
N PHE A 233 6.36 17.87 -3.76
CA PHE A 233 5.31 17.93 -4.77
C PHE A 233 4.41 19.17 -4.58
N ALA A 234 3.98 19.45 -3.35
CA ALA A 234 3.18 20.64 -3.03
C ALA A 234 3.89 21.94 -3.40
N ARG A 235 5.17 22.07 -3.05
CA ARG A 235 5.97 23.25 -3.39
C ARG A 235 6.06 23.46 -4.89
N LEU A 236 6.40 22.41 -5.64
CA LEU A 236 6.51 22.44 -7.10
C LEU A 236 5.17 22.78 -7.76
N TRP A 237 4.06 22.24 -7.25
CA TRP A 237 2.72 22.55 -7.77
C TRP A 237 2.35 24.02 -7.59
N HIS A 238 2.82 24.65 -6.52
CA HIS A 238 2.46 26.02 -6.14
C HIS A 238 3.49 27.08 -6.50
N GLU A 239 4.45 26.74 -7.35
CA GLU A 239 5.38 27.73 -7.89
C GLU A 239 4.65 28.82 -8.68
N LYS A 240 5.32 29.94 -8.95
CA LYS A 240 4.71 31.07 -9.69
C LYS A 240 4.29 30.71 -11.13
N ARG A 241 4.76 29.58 -11.66
CA ARG A 241 4.44 29.08 -13.00
C ARG A 241 3.24 28.15 -12.96
N LYS A 242 2.56 28.02 -14.09
CA LYS A 242 1.54 26.98 -14.25
C LYS A 242 2.16 25.59 -13.98
N PRO A 243 1.49 24.69 -13.26
CA PRO A 243 1.97 23.33 -13.04
C PRO A 243 2.25 22.63 -14.37
N ASP A 244 3.47 22.14 -14.54
CA ASP A 244 3.89 21.27 -15.63
C ASP A 244 4.16 19.88 -15.04
N LYS A 245 3.27 18.93 -15.35
CA LYS A 245 3.28 17.58 -14.76
C LYS A 245 4.58 16.83 -15.04
N ARG A 246 5.13 16.95 -16.26
CA ARG A 246 6.38 16.26 -16.66
C ARG A 246 7.57 16.84 -15.90
N ARG A 247 7.63 18.17 -15.83
CA ARG A 247 8.65 18.88 -15.06
C ARG A 247 8.57 18.53 -13.57
N ILE A 248 7.37 18.48 -12.99
CA ILE A 248 7.16 18.08 -11.60
C ILE A 248 7.70 16.66 -11.38
N LEU A 249 7.35 15.70 -12.24
CA LEU A 249 7.88 14.34 -12.14
C LEU A 249 9.42 14.30 -12.22
N SER A 250 10.03 15.03 -13.17
CA SER A 250 11.49 15.13 -13.27
C SER A 250 12.16 15.68 -12.01
N GLU A 251 11.58 16.71 -11.40
CA GLU A 251 12.08 17.31 -10.16
C GLU A 251 11.89 16.40 -8.95
N LEU A 252 10.77 15.69 -8.87
CA LEU A 252 10.53 14.67 -7.84
C LEU A 252 11.48 13.49 -7.97
N LEU A 253 11.79 13.06 -9.20
CA LEU A 253 12.79 12.03 -9.46
C LEU A 253 14.19 12.49 -9.04
N ARG A 254 14.56 13.73 -9.37
CA ARG A 254 15.83 14.34 -8.92
C ARG A 254 15.93 14.37 -7.40
N PHE A 255 14.87 14.83 -6.72
CA PHE A 255 14.78 14.85 -5.27
C PHE A 255 14.90 13.43 -4.68
N SER A 256 14.24 12.45 -5.31
CA SER A 256 14.33 11.05 -4.89
C SER A 256 15.76 10.52 -4.94
N ILE A 257 16.47 10.80 -6.03
CA ILE A 257 17.85 10.31 -6.22
C ILE A 257 18.83 11.00 -5.27
N HIS A 258 18.77 12.33 -5.15
CA HIS A 258 19.81 13.11 -4.47
C HIS A 258 19.52 13.41 -3.00
N ASN A 259 18.24 13.42 -2.59
CA ASN A 259 17.85 13.73 -1.21
C ASN A 259 17.32 12.50 -0.48
N LEU A 260 16.36 11.76 -1.07
CA LEU A 260 15.82 10.55 -0.43
C LEU A 260 16.81 9.37 -0.48
N GLY A 261 17.74 9.38 -1.45
CA GLY A 261 18.69 8.29 -1.66
C GLY A 261 18.08 7.00 -2.23
N ALA A 262 16.82 7.05 -2.66
CA ALA A 262 16.08 5.94 -3.23
C ALA A 262 15.01 6.47 -4.20
N ILE A 263 14.59 5.65 -5.17
CA ILE A 263 13.52 6.01 -6.10
C ILE A 263 12.24 5.28 -5.65
N PRO A 264 11.28 5.98 -5.00
CA PRO A 264 10.02 5.40 -4.57
C PRO A 264 9.06 5.30 -5.77
N LEU A 265 9.30 4.30 -6.64
CA LEU A 265 8.62 4.17 -7.93
C LEU A 265 7.09 4.12 -7.80
N THR A 266 6.57 3.41 -6.80
CA THR A 266 5.12 3.32 -6.56
C THR A 266 4.55 4.68 -6.17
N GLU A 267 5.21 5.41 -5.29
CA GLU A 267 4.76 6.72 -4.85
C GLU A 267 4.80 7.73 -6.00
N LEU A 268 5.87 7.73 -6.80
CA LEU A 268 5.98 8.55 -8.01
C LEU A 268 4.91 8.21 -9.04
N HIS A 269 4.59 6.92 -9.20
CA HIS A 269 3.53 6.45 -10.09
C HIS A 269 2.15 6.91 -9.62
N LEU A 270 1.82 6.76 -8.34
CA LEU A 270 0.58 7.26 -7.76
C LEU A 270 0.44 8.77 -7.94
N ILE A 271 1.51 9.54 -7.71
CA ILE A 271 1.52 10.99 -7.95
C ILE A 271 1.29 11.28 -9.44
N TRP A 272 1.99 10.58 -10.34
CA TRP A 272 1.82 10.74 -11.79
C TRP A 272 0.38 10.49 -12.22
N SER A 273 -0.15 9.30 -11.93
CA SER A 273 -1.54 8.90 -12.22
C SER A 273 -2.55 9.90 -11.64
N GLY A 274 -2.33 10.34 -10.40
CA GLY A 274 -3.17 11.35 -9.76
C GLY A 274 -3.15 12.70 -10.46
N MET A 275 -1.99 13.14 -10.95
CA MET A 275 -1.87 14.39 -11.72
C MET A 275 -2.44 14.27 -13.13
N THR A 276 -2.31 13.13 -13.80
CA THR A 276 -2.62 12.96 -15.23
C THR A 276 -4.04 12.50 -15.51
N SER A 277 -4.74 11.90 -14.54
CA SER A 277 -6.16 11.57 -14.66
C SER A 277 -7.01 12.77 -15.10
N GLU A 278 -8.08 12.52 -15.88
CA GLU A 278 -8.86 13.55 -16.58
C GLU A 278 -9.35 14.69 -15.67
N LEU A 279 -9.77 14.37 -14.44
CA LEU A 279 -10.25 15.33 -13.44
C LEU A 279 -9.21 15.61 -12.34
N GLY A 280 -8.06 14.95 -12.37
CA GLY A 280 -7.15 14.86 -11.23
C GLY A 280 -7.72 14.00 -10.11
N SER A 281 -6.84 13.33 -9.36
CA SER A 281 -7.27 12.56 -8.19
C SER A 281 -7.59 13.51 -7.02
N PRO A 282 -8.79 13.45 -6.41
CA PRO A 282 -9.15 14.26 -5.26
C PRO A 282 -8.28 13.95 -4.02
N PHE A 283 -7.57 12.82 -4.01
CA PHE A 283 -6.60 12.49 -2.95
C PHE A 283 -5.53 13.57 -2.82
N PHE A 284 -5.06 14.12 -3.94
CA PHE A 284 -4.09 15.20 -3.95
C PHE A 284 -4.73 16.59 -3.82
N GLY A 285 -6.05 16.68 -3.59
CA GLY A 285 -6.77 17.95 -3.39
C GLY A 285 -6.16 18.87 -2.33
N PRO A 286 -5.75 18.37 -1.13
CA PRO A 286 -5.05 19.17 -0.13
C PRO A 286 -3.75 19.80 -0.64
N ILE A 287 -3.01 19.03 -1.46
CA ILE A 287 -1.77 19.46 -2.11
C ILE A 287 -2.07 20.51 -3.16
N THR A 288 -3.03 20.27 -4.06
CA THR A 288 -3.29 21.16 -5.20
C THR A 288 -4.11 22.40 -4.84
N GLY A 289 -4.89 22.36 -3.75
CA GLY A 289 -5.86 23.39 -3.35
C GLY A 289 -5.42 24.36 -2.24
N ARG A 290 -4.22 24.18 -1.65
CA ARG A 290 -3.69 24.97 -0.50
C ARG A 290 -4.61 24.96 0.72
N SER A 291 -4.78 23.79 1.31
CA SER A 291 -5.48 23.66 2.60
C SER A 291 -4.70 24.33 3.75
N LYS A 292 -5.42 24.89 4.74
CA LYS A 292 -4.80 25.39 5.99
C LYS A 292 -4.21 24.25 6.82
N THR A 293 -4.79 23.05 6.70
CA THR A 293 -4.37 21.83 7.37
C THR A 293 -3.49 20.96 6.44
N MET A 294 -2.93 21.54 5.37
CA MET A 294 -2.17 20.77 4.37
C MET A 294 -1.07 19.91 4.99
N LEU A 295 -0.30 20.44 5.94
CA LEU A 295 0.81 19.68 6.54
C LEU A 295 0.31 18.43 7.27
N GLU A 296 -0.80 18.54 8.00
CA GLU A 296 -1.46 17.43 8.68
C GLU A 296 -2.03 16.42 7.67
N GLU A 297 -2.70 16.91 6.62
CA GLU A 297 -3.26 16.08 5.57
C GLU A 297 -2.16 15.32 4.79
N ILE A 298 -1.04 15.97 4.45
CA ILE A 298 0.09 15.33 3.76
C ILE A 298 0.72 14.24 4.63
N ARG A 299 0.80 14.45 5.96
CA ARG A 299 1.29 13.40 6.88
C ARG A 299 0.37 12.17 6.85
N GLY A 300 -0.95 12.35 6.83
CA GLY A 300 -1.91 11.24 6.66
C GLY A 300 -1.74 10.53 5.32
N MET A 301 -1.67 11.30 4.23
CA MET A 301 -1.46 10.77 2.88
C MET A 301 -0.17 9.96 2.76
N ALA A 302 0.90 10.38 3.43
CA ALA A 302 2.17 9.66 3.45
C ALA A 302 2.04 8.28 4.11
N TRP A 303 1.22 8.17 5.17
CA TRP A 303 0.90 6.88 5.78
C TRP A 303 0.05 6.02 4.85
N ASP A 304 -0.99 6.55 4.21
CA ASP A 304 -1.81 5.80 3.26
C ASP A 304 -0.96 5.12 2.17
N MET A 305 -0.04 5.89 1.56
CA MET A 305 0.87 5.38 0.53
C MET A 305 1.90 4.38 1.09
N THR A 306 2.39 4.60 2.32
CA THR A 306 3.33 3.69 2.96
C THR A 306 2.67 2.35 3.31
N LEU A 307 1.43 2.38 3.82
CA LEU A 307 0.67 1.18 4.16
C LEU A 307 0.29 0.39 2.91
N LEU A 308 0.05 1.04 1.77
CA LEU A 308 -0.04 0.34 0.48
C LEU A 308 1.22 -0.49 0.21
N ARG A 309 2.42 0.11 0.39
CA ARG A 309 3.70 -0.61 0.21
C ARG A 309 3.90 -1.76 1.20
N VAL A 310 3.40 -1.62 2.43
CA VAL A 310 3.44 -2.70 3.42
C VAL A 310 2.65 -3.91 2.89
N LEU A 311 1.41 -3.68 2.48
CA LEU A 311 0.52 -4.74 2.02
C LEU A 311 1.00 -5.37 0.70
N GLU A 312 1.58 -4.58 -0.18
CA GLU A 312 2.29 -5.06 -1.37
C GLU A 312 3.44 -6.01 -1.01
N LYS A 313 4.23 -5.67 0.02
CA LYS A 313 5.34 -6.53 0.46
C LYS A 313 4.88 -7.80 1.15
N ASN A 314 3.67 -7.84 1.73
CA ASN A 314 3.13 -9.06 2.32
C ASN A 314 2.98 -10.20 1.30
N ALA A 315 2.91 -9.89 0.00
CA ALA A 315 2.99 -10.90 -1.07
C ALA A 315 4.29 -11.74 -1.02
N THR A 316 5.36 -11.23 -0.39
CA THR A 316 6.63 -11.95 -0.22
C THR A 316 6.69 -12.79 1.07
N ALA A 317 5.69 -12.68 1.95
CA ALA A 317 5.63 -13.45 3.20
C ALA A 317 5.13 -14.89 2.98
N SER A 318 4.36 -15.13 1.91
CA SER A 318 3.88 -16.45 1.52
C SER A 318 5.04 -17.39 1.17
N GLN A 319 4.96 -18.64 1.62
CA GLN A 319 5.98 -19.67 1.37
C GLN A 319 5.45 -20.76 0.44
N LEU A 320 6.34 -21.60 -0.08
CA LEU A 320 6.00 -22.85 -0.77
C LEU A 320 5.07 -22.68 -1.98
N GLY A 321 5.15 -21.57 -2.70
CA GLY A 321 4.35 -21.38 -3.91
C GLY A 321 2.92 -20.86 -3.68
N SER A 322 2.51 -20.57 -2.43
CA SER A 322 1.22 -19.93 -2.14
C SER A 322 1.25 -18.45 -2.49
N PHE A 323 0.09 -17.79 -2.49
CA PHE A 323 -0.06 -16.37 -2.79
C PHE A 323 -0.83 -15.68 -1.68
N PHE A 324 -0.53 -14.40 -1.47
CA PHE A 324 -1.30 -13.55 -0.57
C PHE A 324 -1.96 -12.41 -1.37
N ILE A 325 -3.27 -12.22 -1.20
CA ILE A 325 -4.05 -11.16 -1.84
C ILE A 325 -4.51 -10.17 -0.77
N PRO A 326 -3.95 -8.95 -0.73
CA PRO A 326 -4.43 -7.93 0.19
C PRO A 326 -5.74 -7.30 -0.33
N TYR A 327 -6.66 -7.00 0.58
CA TYR A 327 -7.80 -6.11 0.33
C TYR A 327 -7.74 -4.92 1.28
N PHE A 328 -7.97 -3.72 0.76
CA PHE A 328 -7.93 -2.50 1.56
C PHE A 328 -9.33 -2.15 2.05
N VAL A 329 -9.50 -1.97 3.35
CA VAL A 329 -10.71 -1.41 3.93
C VAL A 329 -10.44 0.05 4.28
N SER A 330 -11.11 0.96 3.58
CA SER A 330 -10.99 2.39 3.82
C SER A 330 -12.32 3.11 3.64
N ILE A 331 -12.65 4.01 4.56
CA ILE A 331 -13.79 4.91 4.39
C ILE A 331 -13.44 6.18 3.61
N ASP A 332 -12.15 6.47 3.42
CA ASP A 332 -11.70 7.62 2.64
C ASP A 332 -11.97 7.40 1.15
N ARG A 333 -12.97 8.10 0.64
CA ARG A 333 -13.36 8.04 -0.77
C ARG A 333 -12.26 8.52 -1.71
N ARG A 334 -11.44 9.49 -1.30
CA ARG A 334 -10.35 10.05 -2.10
C ARG A 334 -9.23 9.03 -2.27
N TRP A 335 -8.86 8.37 -1.17
CA TRP A 335 -7.87 7.29 -1.21
C TRP A 335 -8.34 6.09 -2.05
N ARG A 336 -9.57 5.61 -1.80
CA ARG A 336 -10.16 4.53 -2.61
C ARG A 336 -10.23 4.86 -4.10
N HIS A 337 -10.52 6.11 -4.44
CA HIS A 337 -10.51 6.56 -5.83
C HIS A 337 -9.11 6.45 -6.44
N LEU A 338 -8.07 6.93 -5.75
CA LEU A 338 -6.69 6.81 -6.23
C LEU A 338 -6.26 5.35 -6.41
N LEU A 339 -6.59 4.47 -5.46
CA LEU A 339 -6.29 3.03 -5.57
C LEU A 339 -6.96 2.40 -6.79
N ARG A 340 -8.22 2.75 -7.08
CA ARG A 340 -8.93 2.25 -8.27
C ARG A 340 -8.31 2.73 -9.58
N LEU A 341 -7.78 3.96 -9.62
CA LEU A 341 -7.01 4.45 -10.78
C LEU A 341 -5.69 3.68 -10.98
N ASN A 342 -5.21 2.99 -9.94
CA ASN A 342 -3.89 2.40 -9.85
C ASN A 342 -3.95 0.89 -9.55
N SER A 343 -4.95 0.20 -10.10
CA SER A 343 -5.13 -1.24 -9.89
C SER A 343 -3.96 -2.04 -10.48
N VAL A 344 -3.54 -3.10 -9.77
CA VAL A 344 -2.42 -3.94 -10.20
C VAL A 344 -2.87 -4.93 -11.27
N ARG A 345 -2.14 -4.99 -12.38
CA ARG A 345 -2.38 -5.92 -13.51
C ARG A 345 -1.41 -7.10 -13.53
N LEU A 346 -0.18 -6.86 -13.07
CA LEU A 346 0.87 -7.85 -12.96
C LEU A 346 1.55 -7.72 -11.61
N MET A 347 1.73 -8.84 -10.92
CA MET A 347 2.62 -8.94 -9.76
C MET A 347 3.62 -10.05 -10.02
N LEU A 348 4.91 -9.75 -9.92
CA LEU A 348 5.99 -10.74 -9.96
C LEU A 348 6.68 -10.79 -8.62
N ILE A 349 6.83 -11.98 -8.07
CA ILE A 349 7.48 -12.22 -6.79
C ILE A 349 8.72 -13.07 -7.02
N ASP A 350 9.83 -12.63 -6.46
CA ASP A 350 11.10 -13.34 -6.39
C ASP A 350 11.31 -13.80 -4.96
N ASP A 351 11.00 -15.07 -4.70
CA ASP A 351 11.08 -15.66 -3.37
C ASP A 351 12.53 -15.77 -2.88
N ALA A 352 13.49 -15.96 -3.79
CA ALA A 352 14.90 -16.10 -3.46
C ALA A 352 15.46 -14.80 -2.87
N HIS A 353 15.02 -13.65 -3.39
CA HIS A 353 15.50 -12.34 -2.93
C HIS A 353 14.48 -11.57 -2.09
N ARG A 354 13.30 -12.16 -1.82
CA ARG A 354 12.15 -11.51 -1.15
C ARG A 354 11.79 -10.17 -1.78
N ARG A 355 11.68 -10.15 -3.11
CA ARG A 355 11.34 -8.97 -3.89
C ARG A 355 10.00 -9.15 -4.57
N VAL A 356 9.30 -8.05 -4.77
CA VAL A 356 8.06 -8.02 -5.53
C VAL A 356 8.04 -6.80 -6.43
N LEU A 357 7.60 -7.01 -7.67
CA LEU A 357 7.41 -5.99 -8.69
C LEU A 357 5.93 -5.96 -9.08
N PHE A 358 5.42 -4.78 -9.36
CA PHE A 358 4.02 -4.56 -9.73
C PHE A 358 3.96 -3.73 -11.01
N ALA A 359 3.09 -4.13 -11.94
CA ALA A 359 2.65 -3.25 -13.01
C ALA A 359 1.19 -2.88 -12.76
N ARG A 360 0.89 -1.59 -12.71
CA ARG A 360 -0.48 -1.06 -12.63
C ARG A 360 -1.03 -0.74 -14.01
N THR A 361 -2.29 -0.29 -14.06
CA THR A 361 -3.03 -0.04 -15.31
C THR A 361 -2.25 0.74 -16.37
N ASP A 362 -1.53 1.78 -15.97
CA ASP A 362 -0.76 2.71 -16.82
C ASP A 362 0.77 2.55 -16.66
N GLU A 363 1.25 1.41 -16.14
CA GLU A 363 2.69 1.19 -15.85
C GLU A 363 3.59 1.44 -17.07
N LEU A 364 3.20 0.95 -18.26
CA LEU A 364 4.00 1.11 -19.47
C LEU A 364 4.13 2.59 -19.87
N GLU A 365 3.06 3.36 -19.76
CA GLU A 365 3.10 4.81 -20.03
C GLU A 365 3.99 5.51 -19.00
N PHE A 366 3.82 5.17 -17.71
CA PHE A 366 4.64 5.71 -16.64
C PHE A 366 6.13 5.43 -16.85
N GLN A 367 6.52 4.21 -17.22
CA GLN A 367 7.92 3.86 -17.49
C GLN A 367 8.51 4.62 -18.68
N HIS A 368 7.74 4.85 -19.74
CA HIS A 368 8.20 5.68 -20.86
C HIS A 368 8.49 7.10 -20.41
N VAL A 369 7.56 7.74 -19.70
CA VAL A 369 7.73 9.11 -19.22
C VAL A 369 8.89 9.20 -18.23
N LEU A 370 8.99 8.24 -17.31
CA LEU A 370 10.10 8.15 -16.35
C LEU A 370 11.43 8.02 -17.09
N GLY A 371 11.51 7.18 -18.12
CA GLY A 371 12.69 7.03 -18.97
C GLY A 371 13.09 8.33 -19.67
N GLU A 372 12.14 9.08 -20.21
CA GLU A 372 12.39 10.40 -20.80
C GLU A 372 12.94 11.41 -19.77
N CYS A 373 12.39 11.42 -18.55
CA CYS A 373 12.90 12.23 -17.44
C CYS A 373 14.34 11.86 -17.05
N MET A 374 14.77 10.62 -17.30
CA MET A 374 16.09 10.10 -16.93
C MET A 374 17.17 10.34 -18.00
N GLN A 375 16.79 10.44 -19.27
CA GLN A 375 17.73 10.51 -20.40
C GLN A 375 18.54 11.82 -20.50
N THR A 376 18.16 12.88 -19.81
CA THR A 376 18.83 14.19 -19.91
C THR A 376 19.99 14.35 -18.93
N GLU A 377 19.70 14.43 -17.63
CA GLU A 377 20.71 14.80 -16.61
C GLU A 377 21.00 13.67 -15.61
N LEU A 378 20.12 12.68 -15.53
CA LEU A 378 20.18 11.62 -14.52
C LEU A 378 20.75 10.30 -15.06
N GLN A 379 21.11 10.24 -16.34
CA GLN A 379 21.62 9.01 -16.96
C GLN A 379 22.89 8.49 -16.26
N SER A 380 23.77 9.40 -15.83
CA SER A 380 24.98 9.06 -15.06
C SER A 380 24.67 8.54 -13.66
N GLU A 381 23.46 8.76 -13.15
CA GLU A 381 22.97 8.23 -11.87
C GLU A 381 22.42 6.80 -12.00
N MET A 382 22.18 6.32 -13.22
CA MET A 382 21.49 5.05 -13.49
C MET A 382 22.40 3.88 -13.85
N THR A 383 23.70 4.01 -13.58
CA THR A 383 24.62 2.88 -13.72
C THR A 383 24.23 1.73 -12.78
N PRO A 384 24.46 0.46 -13.14
CA PRO A 384 24.09 -0.69 -12.31
C PRO A 384 24.62 -0.60 -10.87
N GLY A 385 25.86 -0.13 -10.70
CA GLY A 385 26.46 0.06 -9.38
C GLY A 385 25.73 1.10 -8.53
N LYS A 386 25.35 2.25 -9.11
CA LYS A 386 24.60 3.28 -8.39
C LYS A 386 23.16 2.85 -8.09
N VAL A 387 22.51 2.13 -9.00
CA VAL A 387 21.19 1.51 -8.77
C VAL A 387 21.26 0.57 -7.58
N GLU A 388 22.26 -0.29 -7.53
CA GLU A 388 22.45 -1.24 -6.43
C GLU A 388 22.76 -0.52 -5.11
N THR A 389 23.59 0.52 -5.12
CA THR A 389 23.82 1.37 -3.94
C THR A 389 22.51 1.96 -3.42
N ARG A 390 21.66 2.53 -4.29
CA ARG A 390 20.35 3.06 -3.88
C ARG A 390 19.41 1.99 -3.35
N ARG A 391 19.40 0.79 -3.94
CA ARG A 391 18.61 -0.34 -3.44
C ARG A 391 19.01 -0.70 -2.00
N ARG A 392 20.31 -0.69 -1.68
CA ARG A 392 20.81 -0.89 -0.30
C ARG A 392 20.46 0.28 0.62
N SER A 393 20.62 1.52 0.16
CA SER A 393 20.22 2.71 0.94
C SER A 393 18.72 2.69 1.29
N ALA A 394 17.87 2.24 0.37
CA ALA A 394 16.43 2.09 0.61
C ALA A 394 16.09 1.02 1.67
N GLN A 395 16.98 0.06 1.92
CA GLN A 395 16.85 -0.93 2.99
C GLN A 395 17.35 -0.39 4.33
N ALA A 396 18.39 0.45 4.31
CA ALA A 396 19.02 1.06 5.48
C ALA A 396 18.53 2.51 5.75
N ILE A 397 17.28 2.81 5.38
CA ILE A 397 16.70 4.15 5.56
C ILE A 397 16.63 4.51 7.05
N ARG A 398 17.02 5.74 7.36
CA ARG A 398 17.11 6.26 8.73
C ARG A 398 16.01 7.25 9.01
N LEU A 399 15.28 7.05 10.11
CA LEU A 399 14.15 7.90 10.49
C LEU A 399 14.55 9.35 10.72
N ASP A 400 15.64 9.59 11.46
CA ASP A 400 16.13 10.93 11.78
C ASP A 400 16.50 11.73 10.53
N ALA A 401 17.16 11.09 9.56
CA ALA A 401 17.49 11.72 8.28
C ALA A 401 16.24 12.09 7.48
N MET A 402 15.20 11.24 7.49
CA MET A 402 13.96 11.54 6.77
C MET A 402 13.14 12.62 7.46
N GLN A 403 13.11 12.66 8.79
CA GLN A 403 12.47 13.73 9.56
C GLN A 403 13.14 15.09 9.32
N GLN A 404 14.47 15.12 9.18
CA GLN A 404 15.20 16.33 8.81
C GLN A 404 14.77 16.85 7.43
N LEU A 405 14.64 15.96 6.43
CA LEU A 405 14.13 16.35 5.10
C LEU A 405 12.69 16.86 5.15
N VAL A 406 11.83 16.26 5.98
CA VAL A 406 10.47 16.78 6.21
C VAL A 406 10.53 18.22 6.72
N ALA A 407 11.33 18.49 7.77
CA ALA A 407 11.45 19.82 8.35
C ALA A 407 11.96 20.86 7.33
N GLU A 408 12.90 20.48 6.47
CA GLU A 408 13.42 21.34 5.39
C GLU A 408 12.35 21.67 4.34
N GLU A 409 11.55 20.68 3.92
CA GLU A 409 10.47 20.89 2.95
C GLU A 409 9.29 21.66 3.55
N GLU A 410 8.96 21.45 4.84
CA GLU A 410 7.96 22.25 5.56
C GLU A 410 8.38 23.73 5.68
N SER A 411 9.64 23.97 6.04
CA SER A 411 10.20 25.33 6.11
C SER A 411 10.16 26.00 4.75
N GLY A 412 10.57 25.28 3.70
CA GLY A 412 10.52 25.77 2.32
C GLY A 412 9.10 26.05 1.82
N TRP A 413 8.10 25.29 2.28
CA TRP A 413 6.68 25.56 2.01
C TRP A 413 6.21 26.86 2.68
N LEU A 414 6.54 27.05 3.96
CA LEU A 414 6.16 28.25 4.71
C LEU A 414 6.79 29.52 4.11
N GLU A 415 8.06 29.47 3.72
CA GLU A 415 8.74 30.58 3.04
C GLU A 415 8.07 30.94 1.71
N GLN A 416 7.72 29.92 0.90
CA GLN A 416 7.02 30.12 -0.38
C GLN A 416 5.63 30.73 -0.16
N ALA A 417 4.89 30.28 0.85
CA ALA A 417 3.58 30.84 1.20
C ALA A 417 3.69 32.32 1.64
N LEU A 418 4.70 32.66 2.45
CA LEU A 418 4.97 34.04 2.89
C LEU A 418 5.32 34.97 1.71
N GLN A 419 6.22 34.54 0.83
CA GLN A 419 6.62 35.32 -0.36
C GLN A 419 5.45 35.59 -1.31
N GLN A 420 4.50 34.67 -1.40
CA GLN A 420 3.32 34.83 -2.25
C GLN A 420 2.26 35.73 -1.61
N SER A 421 2.09 35.67 -0.28
CA SER A 421 1.23 36.60 0.45
C SER A 421 1.72 38.05 0.31
N GLN A 422 3.04 38.28 0.38
CA GLN A 422 3.62 39.62 0.26
C GLN A 422 3.47 40.22 -1.14
N ASN A 423 3.48 39.39 -2.19
CA ASN A 423 3.34 39.85 -3.57
C ASN A 423 1.88 40.02 -4.03
N GLY A 424 0.91 39.41 -3.34
CA GLY A 424 -0.53 39.58 -3.62
C GLY A 424 -1.16 40.84 -3.00
N THR A 425 -0.38 41.66 -2.30
CA THR A 425 -0.84 42.89 -1.63
C THR A 425 -0.39 44.18 -2.36
N ARG A 426 -0.05 44.08 -3.65
CA ARG A 426 0.34 45.23 -4.49
C ARG A 426 -0.59 45.41 -5.68
#